data_AF-A0A940NXQ4-F1
#
_entry.id   AF-A0A940NXQ4-F1
#
_cell.length_a   1.000
_cell.length_b   1.000
_cell.length_c   1.000
_cell.angle_alpha   90.00
_cell.angle_beta   90.00
_cell.angle_gamma   90.00
#
_symmetry.space_group_name_H-M   'P 1'
#
loop_
_entity.id
_entity.type
_entity.pdbx_description
1 polymer ?
#
loop_
_entity_poly.entity_id
_entity_poly.type
_entity_poly.pdbx_seq_one_letter_code
_entity_poly.pdbx_strand_id
1 'polypeptide(L)'
;MHKGLKIFLGILGGLAAAVLLTWLIAPGLPVRIIVNRMFSYQDTVLGDYPYAEIGTLSDYKPVTEYGLQLMLPQSAEKLDKSSSLKIYSNKDSKPDDEETLAVAFLDHSTAEDMELIGENGFTQEQFDRGMRGIRRAKPNDNYECWDMLYNVTPSDYNVRKHGTWKFYLQLMRMKDELYAGVGEVGYHFENDTAKGFVFEYGKPGADSSNYALLIELYGKDDLNRCHGALIKSKDYDMLKKIANSAQVVPE
;
A
#
# COMPACT_ATOMS: atom_id res chain seq x y z
N MET A 1 -21.94 -43.70 38.18
CA MET A 1 -21.31 -42.87 37.14
C MET A 1 -20.62 -43.77 36.12
N HIS A 2 -21.16 -43.89 34.90
CA HIS A 2 -20.62 -44.77 33.84
C HIS A 2 -19.16 -44.42 33.52
N LYS A 3 -18.32 -45.44 33.24
CA LYS A 3 -16.89 -45.26 32.89
C LYS A 3 -16.68 -44.23 31.76
N GLY A 4 -17.59 -44.19 30.78
CA GLY A 4 -17.57 -43.21 29.69
C GLY A 4 -17.71 -41.75 30.14
N LEU A 5 -18.51 -41.47 31.18
CA LEU A 5 -18.70 -40.10 31.68
C LEU A 5 -17.44 -39.58 32.41
N LYS A 6 -16.68 -40.45 33.07
CA LYS A 6 -15.39 -40.08 33.69
C LYS A 6 -14.32 -39.74 32.65
N ILE A 7 -14.24 -40.54 31.59
CA ILE A 7 -13.31 -40.30 30.48
C ILE A 7 -13.66 -38.99 29.75
N PHE A 8 -14.95 -38.79 29.46
CA PHE A 8 -15.44 -37.55 28.85
C PHE A 8 -15.12 -36.31 29.69
N LEU A 9 -15.41 -36.32 31.00
CA LEU A 9 -15.09 -35.21 31.89
C LEU A 9 -13.58 -34.96 32.02
N GLY A 10 -12.76 -36.01 32.01
CA GLY A 10 -11.30 -35.89 32.02
C GLY A 10 -10.75 -35.22 30.76
N ILE A 11 -11.26 -35.61 29.59
CA ILE A 11 -10.89 -34.98 28.30
C ILE A 11 -11.34 -33.52 28.27
N LEU A 12 -12.58 -33.24 28.68
CA LEU A 12 -13.13 -31.89 28.69
C LEU A 12 -12.37 -30.96 29.66
N GLY A 13 -12.02 -31.46 30.85
CA GLY A 13 -11.23 -30.74 31.84
C GLY A 13 -9.81 -30.47 31.36
N GLY A 14 -9.17 -31.46 30.70
CA GLY A 14 -7.86 -31.29 30.07
C GLY A 14 -7.87 -30.24 28.95
N LEU A 15 -8.90 -30.25 28.11
CA LEU A 15 -9.12 -29.22 27.07
C LEU A 15 -9.30 -27.83 27.67
N ALA A 16 -10.14 -27.69 28.70
CA ALA A 16 -10.35 -26.40 29.37
C ALA A 16 -9.05 -25.86 29.99
N ALA A 17 -8.27 -26.72 30.65
CA ALA A 17 -6.96 -26.34 31.19
C ALA A 17 -5.98 -25.93 30.08
N ALA A 18 -5.94 -26.66 28.96
CA ALA A 18 -5.09 -26.32 27.81
C ALA A 18 -5.46 -24.97 27.19
N VAL A 19 -6.75 -24.66 27.06
CA VAL A 19 -7.24 -23.34 26.59
C VAL A 19 -6.81 -22.24 27.56
N LEU A 20 -7.00 -22.43 28.87
CA LEU A 20 -6.58 -21.46 29.89
C LEU A 20 -5.05 -21.23 29.88
N LEU A 21 -4.25 -22.29 29.83
CA LEU A 21 -2.79 -22.21 29.72
C LEU A 21 -2.37 -21.47 28.45
N THR A 22 -3.05 -21.72 27.33
CA THR A 22 -2.78 -21.02 26.06
C THR A 22 -3.09 -19.53 26.18
N TRP A 23 -4.18 -19.15 26.84
CA TRP A 23 -4.51 -17.75 27.10
C TRP A 23 -3.51 -17.04 28.01
N LEU A 24 -2.91 -17.76 28.97
CA LEU A 24 -1.88 -17.21 29.85
C LEU A 24 -0.53 -17.03 29.14
N ILE A 25 -0.15 -17.97 28.28
CA ILE A 25 1.18 -18.00 27.64
C ILE A 25 1.19 -17.25 26.30
N ALA A 26 0.09 -17.29 25.57
CA ALA A 26 -0.09 -16.71 24.24
C ALA A 26 -1.48 -16.04 24.09
N PRO A 27 -1.77 -15.00 24.89
CA PRO A 27 -3.05 -14.28 24.87
C PRO A 27 -3.44 -13.71 23.50
N GLY A 28 -2.45 -13.43 22.65
CA GLY A 28 -2.66 -12.93 21.29
C GLY A 28 -2.85 -14.03 20.23
N LEU A 29 -2.75 -15.32 20.58
CA LEU A 29 -2.93 -16.41 19.63
C LEU A 29 -4.31 -16.40 18.94
N PRO A 30 -5.44 -16.16 19.64
CA PRO A 30 -6.75 -16.05 18.99
C PRO A 30 -6.78 -14.95 17.93
N VAL A 31 -6.09 -13.83 18.18
CA VAL A 31 -6.04 -12.69 17.25
C VAL A 31 -5.29 -13.07 15.98
N ARG A 32 -4.17 -13.78 16.11
CA ARG A 32 -3.43 -14.31 14.95
C ARG A 32 -4.29 -15.28 14.14
N ILE A 33 -5.08 -16.14 14.80
CA ILE A 33 -6.02 -17.04 14.12
C ILE A 33 -7.12 -16.27 13.40
N ILE A 34 -7.68 -15.23 14.03
CA ILE A 34 -8.70 -14.36 13.43
C ILE A 34 -8.14 -13.70 12.17
N VAL A 35 -6.95 -13.11 12.27
CA VAL A 35 -6.30 -12.44 11.15
C VAL A 35 -6.10 -13.41 9.98
N ASN A 36 -5.54 -14.60 10.28
CA ASN A 36 -5.34 -15.70 9.32
C ASN A 36 -6.62 -16.23 8.64
N ARG A 37 -7.79 -15.88 9.16
CA ARG A 37 -9.08 -16.34 8.61
C ARG A 37 -9.89 -15.21 7.97
N MET A 38 -9.71 -13.98 8.43
CA MET A 38 -10.58 -12.86 8.07
C MET A 38 -9.99 -11.96 6.98
N PHE A 39 -8.66 -11.86 6.89
CA PHE A 39 -8.02 -10.94 5.95
C PHE A 39 -7.31 -11.73 4.85
N SER A 40 -7.53 -11.33 3.61
CA SER A 40 -7.02 -12.03 2.43
C SER A 40 -5.57 -11.63 2.14
N TYR A 41 -5.22 -10.37 2.38
CA TYR A 41 -3.90 -9.82 2.05
C TYR A 41 -2.94 -9.74 3.23
N GLN A 42 -3.22 -10.48 4.31
CA GLN A 42 -2.46 -10.40 5.56
C GLN A 42 -0.95 -10.68 5.43
N ASP A 43 -0.57 -11.61 4.55
CA ASP A 43 0.81 -12.06 4.34
C ASP A 43 1.44 -11.38 3.11
N THR A 44 0.68 -10.56 2.37
CA THR A 44 1.17 -9.81 1.21
C THR A 44 2.17 -8.76 1.65
N VAL A 45 3.31 -8.62 0.98
CA VAL A 45 4.30 -7.58 1.23
C VAL A 45 4.74 -6.98 -0.11
N LEU A 46 5.31 -5.79 -0.07
CA LEU A 46 5.85 -5.15 -1.26
C LEU A 46 7.14 -5.85 -1.69
N GLY A 47 7.28 -6.08 -2.99
CA GLY A 47 8.56 -6.48 -3.59
C GLY A 47 9.39 -5.26 -4.00
N ASP A 48 10.62 -5.47 -4.44
CA ASP A 48 11.36 -4.41 -5.12
C ASP A 48 10.76 -4.15 -6.52
N TYR A 49 10.81 -2.90 -6.99
CA TYR A 49 10.31 -2.56 -8.32
C TYR A 49 11.09 -3.30 -9.41
N PRO A 50 10.46 -4.25 -10.14
CA PRO A 50 11.18 -5.22 -10.97
C PRO A 50 11.62 -4.63 -12.31
N TYR A 51 11.25 -3.38 -12.61
CA TYR A 51 11.48 -2.74 -13.90
C TYR A 51 12.48 -1.60 -13.83
N ALA A 52 13.20 -1.43 -12.72
CA ALA A 52 14.16 -0.33 -12.53
C ALA A 52 15.26 -0.25 -13.61
N GLU A 53 15.59 -1.37 -14.27
CA GLU A 53 16.59 -1.43 -15.35
C GLU A 53 16.08 -0.90 -16.70
N ILE A 54 14.76 -0.69 -16.86
CA ILE A 54 14.20 -0.16 -18.10
C ILE A 54 14.50 1.33 -18.19
N GLY A 55 15.39 1.73 -19.11
CA GLY A 55 15.78 3.13 -19.27
C GLY A 55 14.63 4.08 -19.64
N THR A 56 14.82 5.37 -19.37
CA THR A 56 13.92 6.46 -19.79
C THR A 56 14.12 6.79 -21.27
N LEU A 57 13.05 7.07 -22.01
CA LEU A 57 13.14 7.41 -23.44
C LEU A 57 13.64 8.85 -23.67
N SER A 58 14.63 9.02 -24.55
CA SER A 58 15.23 10.31 -24.90
C SER A 58 14.28 11.28 -25.60
N ASP A 59 13.25 10.75 -26.25
CA ASP A 59 12.37 11.53 -27.10
C ASP A 59 11.17 12.10 -26.32
N TYR A 60 11.14 11.93 -25.00
CA TYR A 60 10.04 12.37 -24.15
C TYR A 60 10.29 13.79 -23.63
N LYS A 61 9.22 14.49 -23.25
CA LYS A 61 9.28 15.82 -22.64
C LYS A 61 8.97 15.74 -21.14
N PRO A 62 9.65 16.55 -20.31
CA PRO A 62 9.30 16.65 -18.90
C PRO A 62 7.95 17.36 -18.74
N VAL A 63 7.11 16.81 -17.88
CA VAL A 63 5.87 17.43 -17.39
C VAL A 63 5.92 17.39 -15.88
N THR A 64 5.71 18.53 -15.24
CA THR A 64 5.77 18.69 -13.78
C THR A 64 4.46 19.27 -13.28
N GLU A 65 3.84 18.57 -12.34
CA GLU A 65 2.59 18.98 -11.69
C GLU A 65 2.62 18.49 -10.24
N TYR A 66 2.17 19.33 -9.30
CA TYR A 66 2.10 19.00 -7.86
C TYR A 66 3.42 18.40 -7.30
N GLY A 67 4.57 18.95 -7.68
CA GLY A 67 5.90 18.48 -7.23
C GLY A 67 6.37 17.15 -7.82
N LEU A 68 5.57 16.48 -8.66
CA LEU A 68 5.97 15.28 -9.39
C LEU A 68 6.34 15.63 -10.83
N GLN A 69 7.51 15.18 -11.27
CA GLN A 69 7.93 15.23 -12.67
C GLN A 69 7.85 13.83 -13.29
N LEU A 70 7.26 13.76 -14.48
CA LEU A 70 7.26 12.58 -15.34
C LEU A 70 7.75 12.97 -16.74
N MET A 71 8.46 12.07 -17.40
CA MET A 71 8.77 12.18 -18.83
C MET A 71 7.60 11.57 -19.61
N LEU A 72 6.92 12.37 -20.43
CA LEU A 72 5.77 11.94 -21.25
C LEU A 72 6.11 12.03 -22.75
N PRO A 73 5.45 11.25 -23.63
CA PRO A 73 5.58 11.39 -25.08
C PRO A 73 5.35 12.85 -25.54
N GLN A 74 6.02 13.29 -26.62
CA GLN A 74 5.83 14.64 -27.15
C GLN A 74 4.37 14.95 -27.50
N SER A 75 3.65 13.93 -27.96
CA SER A 75 2.23 13.95 -28.33
C SER A 75 1.27 14.11 -27.14
N ALA A 76 1.75 13.92 -25.91
CA ALA A 76 0.91 14.05 -24.71
C ALA A 76 0.59 15.52 -24.46
N GLU A 77 -0.69 15.89 -24.47
CA GLU A 77 -1.17 17.23 -24.21
C GLU A 77 -2.17 17.22 -23.05
N LYS A 78 -2.24 18.35 -22.33
CA LYS A 78 -3.23 18.52 -21.27
C LYS A 78 -4.63 18.51 -21.90
N LEU A 79 -5.51 17.62 -21.42
CA LEU A 79 -6.82 17.37 -22.01
C LEU A 79 -7.74 18.60 -21.96
N ASP A 80 -7.70 19.34 -20.86
CA ASP A 80 -8.36 20.64 -20.73
C ASP A 80 -7.39 21.66 -20.12
N LYS A 81 -6.97 22.63 -20.93
CA LYS A 81 -6.05 23.69 -20.50
C LYS A 81 -6.68 24.59 -19.45
N SER A 82 -8.00 24.76 -19.47
CA SER A 82 -8.75 25.63 -18.56
C SER A 82 -9.12 24.96 -17.23
N SER A 83 -9.12 23.62 -17.19
CA SER A 83 -9.41 22.86 -15.98
C SER A 83 -8.24 22.90 -14.98
N SER A 84 -8.58 22.88 -13.69
CA SER A 84 -7.63 22.65 -12.60
C SER A 84 -7.07 21.22 -12.62
N LEU A 85 -7.80 20.27 -13.24
CA LEU A 85 -7.35 18.89 -13.37
C LEU A 85 -6.09 18.81 -14.24
N LYS A 86 -5.09 18.08 -13.74
CA LYS A 86 -3.80 17.89 -14.39
C LYS A 86 -3.77 16.54 -15.10
N ILE A 87 -4.62 16.42 -16.12
CA ILE A 87 -4.77 15.21 -16.93
C ILE A 87 -4.14 15.44 -18.30
N TYR A 88 -3.25 14.54 -18.69
CA TYR A 88 -2.55 14.54 -19.98
C TYR A 88 -2.91 13.30 -20.78
N SER A 89 -3.13 13.46 -22.08
CA SER A 89 -3.41 12.36 -23.02
C SER A 89 -2.79 12.61 -24.38
N ASN A 90 -2.55 11.56 -25.17
CA ASN A 90 -2.09 11.73 -26.56
C ASN A 90 -3.19 12.38 -27.41
N LYS A 91 -2.81 13.39 -28.22
CA LYS A 91 -3.74 14.28 -28.94
C LYS A 91 -4.62 13.60 -29.99
N ASP A 92 -4.23 12.41 -30.45
CA ASP A 92 -4.84 11.74 -31.61
C ASP A 92 -5.34 10.32 -31.31
N SER A 93 -5.29 9.86 -30.05
CA SER A 93 -5.72 8.51 -29.70
C SER A 93 -7.24 8.39 -29.75
N LYS A 94 -7.78 7.62 -30.70
CA LYS A 94 -9.16 7.14 -30.62
C LYS A 94 -9.28 6.15 -29.46
N PRO A 95 -10.47 5.95 -28.87
CA PRO A 95 -10.68 5.00 -27.78
C PRO A 95 -10.14 3.57 -28.08
N ASP A 96 -10.09 3.21 -29.36
CA ASP A 96 -9.68 1.90 -29.83
C ASP A 96 -8.18 1.80 -30.18
N ASP A 97 -7.43 2.91 -30.22
CA ASP A 97 -6.01 2.89 -30.61
C ASP A 97 -5.10 2.31 -29.51
N GLU A 98 -4.08 1.55 -29.92
CA GLU A 98 -3.09 0.90 -29.06
C GLU A 98 -2.18 1.90 -28.31
N GLU A 99 -2.01 3.12 -28.84
CA GLU A 99 -1.14 4.17 -28.26
C GLU A 99 -1.85 5.12 -27.27
N THR A 100 -3.02 4.73 -26.78
CA THR A 100 -3.77 5.59 -25.83
C THR A 100 -3.00 5.67 -24.51
N LEU A 101 -2.45 6.83 -24.20
CA LEU A 101 -1.87 7.18 -22.91
C LEU A 101 -2.80 8.15 -22.19
N ALA A 102 -3.06 7.90 -20.91
CA ALA A 102 -3.68 8.86 -20.01
C ALA A 102 -2.86 8.95 -18.72
N VAL A 103 -2.58 10.16 -18.28
CA VAL A 103 -1.81 10.46 -17.07
C VAL A 103 -2.60 11.46 -16.25
N ALA A 104 -2.94 11.11 -15.02
CA ALA A 104 -3.59 12.01 -14.08
C ALA A 104 -2.63 12.24 -12.89
N PHE A 105 -2.15 13.48 -12.74
CA PHE A 105 -1.42 13.87 -11.54
C PHE A 105 -2.42 14.07 -10.39
N LEU A 106 -2.10 13.50 -9.23
CA LEU A 106 -2.96 13.47 -8.06
C LEU A 106 -2.56 14.62 -7.14
N ASP A 107 -3.53 15.47 -6.82
CA ASP A 107 -3.33 16.54 -5.86
C ASP A 107 -3.49 15.98 -4.43
N HIS A 108 -2.37 15.80 -3.75
CA HIS A 108 -2.34 15.38 -2.34
C HIS A 108 -2.29 16.56 -1.37
N SER A 109 -2.35 17.82 -1.85
CA SER A 109 -2.34 19.00 -0.96
C SER A 109 -3.55 19.09 -0.03
N THR A 110 -4.63 18.36 -0.36
CA THR A 110 -5.85 18.25 0.44
C THR A 110 -6.10 16.86 0.99
N ALA A 111 -5.26 15.88 0.62
CA ALA A 111 -5.32 14.57 1.25
C ALA A 111 -4.89 14.78 2.70
N GLU A 112 -5.84 14.67 3.63
CA GLU A 112 -5.51 14.54 5.05
C GLU A 112 -4.42 13.46 5.13
N ASP A 113 -3.29 13.81 5.76
CA ASP A 113 -2.30 12.83 6.16
C ASP A 113 -3.08 11.63 6.71
N MET A 114 -2.76 10.40 6.28
CA MET A 114 -3.38 9.24 6.93
C MET A 114 -2.81 9.19 8.34
N GLU A 115 -3.44 9.98 9.21
CA GLU A 115 -3.11 10.16 10.60
C GLU A 115 -3.59 8.90 11.30
N LEU A 116 -2.77 7.84 11.20
CA LEU A 116 -2.83 6.71 12.11
C LEU A 116 -2.77 7.21 13.57
N ILE A 117 -2.28 8.43 13.80
CA ILE A 117 -2.26 9.13 15.07
C ILE A 117 -2.99 10.47 14.90
N GLY A 118 -4.17 10.65 15.51
CA GLY A 118 -4.95 11.88 15.31
C GLY A 118 -6.42 11.77 15.73
N GLU A 119 -7.24 12.76 15.37
CA GLU A 119 -8.67 12.86 15.77
C GLU A 119 -9.51 11.64 15.34
N ASN A 120 -9.16 11.03 14.20
CA ASN A 120 -9.82 9.85 13.65
C ASN A 120 -9.00 8.55 13.81
N GLY A 121 -7.82 8.63 14.42
CA GLY A 121 -6.83 7.56 14.50
C GLY A 121 -6.63 6.99 15.91
N PHE A 122 -5.45 6.41 16.14
CA PHE A 122 -5.01 6.01 17.48
C PHE A 122 -4.52 7.23 18.27
N THR A 123 -4.74 7.23 19.58
CA THR A 123 -3.96 8.13 20.45
C THR A 123 -2.48 7.77 20.35
N GLN A 124 -1.59 8.74 20.61
CA GLN A 124 -0.14 8.51 20.63
C GLN A 124 0.26 7.32 21.52
N GLU A 125 -0.39 7.20 22.68
CA GLU A 125 -0.14 6.10 23.62
C GLU A 125 -0.58 4.73 23.06
N GLN A 126 -1.74 4.68 22.40
CA GLN A 126 -2.25 3.47 21.75
C GLN A 126 -1.34 3.04 20.60
N PHE A 127 -0.88 4.01 19.81
CA PHE A 127 0.05 3.76 18.71
C PHE A 127 1.37 3.21 19.24
N ASP A 128 2.02 3.89 20.19
CA ASP A 128 3.31 3.45 20.76
C ASP A 128 3.19 2.06 21.42
N ARG A 129 2.06 1.78 22.09
CA ARG A 129 1.77 0.46 22.65
C ARG A 129 1.57 -0.58 21.56
N GLY A 130 0.84 -0.23 20.50
CA GLY A 130 0.59 -1.03 19.31
C GLY A 130 1.87 -1.43 18.59
N MET A 131 2.78 -0.48 18.37
CA MET A 131 4.09 -0.68 17.76
C MET A 131 4.95 -1.72 18.51
N ARG A 132 4.99 -1.63 19.85
CA ARG A 132 5.62 -2.67 20.70
C ARG A 132 4.95 -4.04 20.56
N GLY A 133 3.66 -4.05 20.24
CA GLY A 133 2.87 -5.26 19.98
C GLY A 133 3.20 -5.92 18.65
N ILE A 134 3.57 -5.17 17.62
CA ILE A 134 3.93 -5.68 16.29
C ILE A 134 5.45 -5.79 16.06
N ARG A 135 6.28 -5.66 17.11
CA ARG A 135 7.75 -5.81 17.04
C ARG A 135 8.44 -4.92 16.00
N ARG A 136 7.84 -3.77 15.65
CA ARG A 136 8.39 -2.80 14.71
C ARG A 136 8.79 -1.51 15.41
N ALA A 137 9.77 -0.82 14.83
CA ALA A 137 10.13 0.53 15.22
C ALA A 137 8.98 1.48 14.88
N LYS A 138 8.81 2.53 15.69
CA LYS A 138 7.82 3.56 15.44
C LYS A 138 8.21 4.36 14.18
N PRO A 139 7.32 4.50 13.19
CA PRO A 139 7.52 5.41 12.07
C PRO A 139 7.76 6.85 12.53
N ASN A 140 8.63 7.56 11.83
CA ASN A 140 8.96 8.97 12.09
C ASN A 140 8.32 9.93 11.08
N ASP A 141 7.84 9.41 9.96
CA ASP A 141 7.24 10.17 8.86
C ASP A 141 6.12 9.36 8.17
N ASN A 142 5.41 10.01 7.24
CA ASN A 142 4.31 9.38 6.52
C ASN A 142 4.76 8.20 5.64
N TYR A 143 5.91 8.31 4.96
CA TYR A 143 6.45 7.21 4.19
C TYR A 143 6.65 5.95 5.05
N GLU A 144 7.29 6.08 6.22
CA GLU A 144 7.53 4.96 7.15
C GLU A 144 6.21 4.39 7.70
N CYS A 145 5.18 5.21 7.87
CA CYS A 145 3.84 4.76 8.26
C CYS A 145 3.21 3.86 7.18
N TRP A 146 3.24 4.30 5.93
CA TRP A 146 2.71 3.55 4.80
C TRP A 146 3.52 2.28 4.53
N ASP A 147 4.85 2.37 4.55
CA ASP A 147 5.75 1.22 4.44
C ASP A 147 5.42 0.15 5.50
N MET A 148 5.29 0.56 6.76
CA MET A 148 4.86 -0.33 7.84
C MET A 148 3.51 -0.99 7.54
N LEU A 149 2.52 -0.21 7.09
CA LEU A 149 1.17 -0.72 6.83
C LEU A 149 1.15 -1.72 5.66
N TYR A 150 1.88 -1.45 4.58
CA TYR A 150 1.96 -2.38 3.45
C TYR A 150 2.71 -3.66 3.80
N ASN A 151 3.71 -3.58 4.68
CA ASN A 151 4.63 -4.68 4.95
C ASN A 151 4.40 -5.44 6.28
N VAL A 152 3.45 -5.05 7.11
CA VAL A 152 3.14 -5.76 8.37
C VAL A 152 2.46 -7.11 8.10
N THR A 153 2.88 -8.17 8.79
CA THR A 153 2.41 -9.55 8.62
C THR A 153 1.98 -10.19 9.96
N PRO A 154 1.26 -11.33 9.94
CA PRO A 154 1.04 -12.19 11.10
C PRO A 154 2.28 -12.60 11.88
N SER A 155 3.46 -12.57 11.26
CA SER A 155 4.72 -12.91 11.94
C SER A 155 5.24 -11.78 12.84
N ASP A 156 4.89 -10.53 12.53
CA ASP A 156 5.27 -9.35 13.30
C ASP A 156 4.55 -9.29 14.66
N TYR A 157 3.33 -9.83 14.73
CA TYR A 157 2.51 -9.74 15.94
C TYR A 157 3.04 -10.57 17.12
N ASN A 158 3.36 -9.89 18.21
CA ASN A 158 3.80 -10.51 19.45
C ASN A 158 2.64 -11.11 20.24
N VAL A 159 2.34 -12.39 20.00
CA VAL A 159 1.26 -13.13 20.68
C VAL A 159 1.35 -13.18 22.21
N ARG A 160 2.51 -12.82 22.79
CA ARG A 160 2.71 -12.76 24.25
C ARG A 160 2.32 -11.40 24.85
N LYS A 161 2.03 -10.38 24.04
CA LYS A 161 1.68 -9.03 24.54
C LYS A 161 0.16 -8.91 24.67
N HIS A 162 -0.29 -8.53 25.87
CA HIS A 162 -1.69 -8.21 26.13
C HIS A 162 -2.05 -6.81 25.63
N GLY A 163 -3.30 -6.62 25.22
CA GLY A 163 -3.87 -5.30 24.97
C GLY A 163 -3.42 -4.60 23.68
N THR A 164 -2.65 -5.26 22.81
CA THR A 164 -2.22 -4.73 21.50
C THR A 164 -3.04 -5.26 20.33
N TRP A 165 -4.04 -6.09 20.60
CA TRP A 165 -4.82 -6.80 19.60
C TRP A 165 -5.72 -5.89 18.76
N LYS A 166 -6.32 -4.85 19.38
CA LYS A 166 -7.19 -3.89 18.66
C LYS A 166 -6.41 -3.18 17.57
N PHE A 167 -5.23 -2.68 17.93
CA PHE A 167 -4.31 -2.02 17.01
C PHE A 167 -3.95 -2.94 15.85
N TYR A 168 -3.55 -4.18 16.15
CA TYR A 168 -3.16 -5.13 15.11
C TYR A 168 -4.31 -5.50 14.16
N LEU A 169 -5.52 -5.74 14.68
CA LEU A 169 -6.70 -6.02 13.85
C LEU A 169 -7.06 -4.84 12.94
N GLN A 170 -6.94 -3.62 13.44
CA GLN A 170 -7.23 -2.43 12.65
C GLN A 170 -6.17 -2.20 11.57
N LEU A 171 -4.88 -2.41 11.85
CA LEU A 171 -3.84 -2.39 10.81
C LEU A 171 -4.11 -3.43 9.72
N MET A 172 -4.45 -4.66 10.11
CA MET A 172 -4.77 -5.72 9.14
C MET A 172 -5.98 -5.38 8.28
N ARG A 173 -7.02 -4.78 8.88
CA ARG A 173 -8.18 -4.31 8.14
C ARG A 173 -7.82 -3.20 7.15
N MET A 174 -7.07 -2.19 7.57
CA MET A 174 -6.63 -1.10 6.69
C MET A 174 -5.80 -1.65 5.53
N LYS A 175 -4.88 -2.56 5.83
CA LYS A 175 -4.08 -3.25 4.81
C LYS A 175 -4.94 -4.00 3.79
N ASP A 176 -5.93 -4.76 4.28
CA ASP A 176 -6.83 -5.54 3.42
C ASP A 176 -7.67 -4.63 2.50
N GLU A 177 -8.19 -3.53 3.03
CA GLU A 177 -8.92 -2.50 2.27
C GLU A 177 -8.02 -1.83 1.21
N LEU A 178 -6.77 -1.51 1.56
CA LEU A 178 -5.80 -0.89 0.65
C LEU A 178 -5.41 -1.82 -0.49
N TYR A 179 -4.95 -3.04 -0.20
CA TYR A 179 -4.53 -3.99 -1.24
C TYR A 179 -5.68 -4.40 -2.17
N ALA A 180 -6.90 -4.50 -1.64
CA ALA A 180 -8.10 -4.68 -2.46
C ALA A 180 -8.33 -3.51 -3.44
N GLY A 181 -8.06 -2.27 -2.98
CA GLY A 181 -8.20 -1.06 -3.79
C GLY A 181 -7.10 -0.89 -4.85
N VAL A 182 -5.85 -1.20 -4.54
CA VAL A 182 -4.69 -0.93 -5.42
C VAL A 182 -4.30 -2.09 -6.34
N GLY A 183 -5.04 -3.20 -6.36
CA GLY A 183 -4.83 -4.27 -7.35
C GLY A 183 -3.83 -5.35 -6.94
N GLU A 184 -3.57 -5.50 -5.63
CA GLU A 184 -2.84 -6.61 -5.01
C GLU A 184 -1.32 -6.70 -5.27
N VAL A 185 -0.80 -5.98 -6.26
CA VAL A 185 0.62 -6.01 -6.64
C VAL A 185 1.23 -4.63 -6.45
N GLY A 186 2.12 -4.52 -5.47
CA GLY A 186 2.80 -3.28 -5.12
C GLY A 186 4.31 -3.49 -4.96
N TYR A 187 5.06 -2.43 -5.24
CA TYR A 187 6.51 -2.45 -5.24
C TYR A 187 7.09 -1.24 -4.51
N HIS A 188 8.20 -1.45 -3.82
CA HIS A 188 9.09 -0.38 -3.38
C HIS A 188 9.79 0.24 -4.57
N PHE A 189 9.78 1.57 -4.62
CA PHE A 189 10.45 2.36 -5.65
C PHE A 189 11.36 3.40 -4.99
N GLU A 190 12.59 3.50 -5.45
CA GLU A 190 13.54 4.49 -4.96
C GLU A 190 14.44 4.97 -6.10
N ASN A 191 14.72 6.27 -6.11
CA ASN A 191 15.68 6.91 -7.01
C ASN A 191 16.48 7.98 -6.25
N ASP A 192 17.22 8.82 -6.96
CA ASP A 192 18.07 9.84 -6.34
C ASP A 192 17.30 10.92 -5.57
N THR A 193 16.07 11.26 -5.98
CA THR A 193 15.30 12.36 -5.38
C THR A 193 14.16 11.91 -4.47
N ALA A 194 13.73 10.65 -4.57
CA ALA A 194 12.53 10.17 -3.93
C ALA A 194 12.58 8.68 -3.53
N LYS A 195 11.71 8.31 -2.60
CA LYS A 195 11.34 6.93 -2.29
C LYS A 195 9.83 6.81 -2.20
N GLY A 196 9.27 5.64 -2.45
CA GLY A 196 7.82 5.48 -2.50
C GLY A 196 7.39 4.11 -2.98
N PHE A 197 6.24 4.09 -3.64
CA PHE A 197 5.52 2.90 -4.02
C PHE A 197 5.03 2.99 -5.46
N VAL A 198 5.04 1.86 -6.16
CA VAL A 198 4.39 1.70 -7.46
C VAL A 198 3.45 0.50 -7.38
N PHE A 199 2.18 0.71 -7.72
CA PHE A 199 1.15 -0.33 -7.70
C PHE A 199 0.62 -0.61 -9.10
N GLU A 200 0.39 -1.88 -9.42
CA GLU A 200 -0.38 -2.27 -10.61
C GLU A 200 -1.86 -2.03 -10.33
N TYR A 201 -2.33 -0.84 -10.68
CA TYR A 201 -3.66 -0.38 -10.35
C TYR A 201 -4.69 -0.96 -11.32
N GLY A 202 -5.76 -1.55 -10.78
CA GLY A 202 -6.85 -2.07 -11.60
C GLY A 202 -6.36 -3.14 -12.57
N LYS A 203 -6.05 -4.32 -12.04
CA LYS A 203 -5.64 -5.51 -12.82
C LYS A 203 -6.54 -5.63 -14.06
N PRO A 204 -6.00 -5.72 -15.28
CA PRO A 204 -6.84 -6.02 -16.43
C PRO A 204 -7.52 -7.36 -16.17
N GLY A 205 -8.85 -7.33 -15.97
CA GLY A 205 -9.65 -8.52 -16.14
C GLY A 205 -9.42 -9.10 -17.54
N ALA A 206 -9.88 -10.34 -17.79
CA ALA A 206 -9.67 -11.04 -19.06
C ALA A 206 -10.07 -10.24 -20.32
N ASP A 207 -10.88 -9.18 -20.17
CA ASP A 207 -11.39 -8.34 -21.26
C ASP A 207 -10.84 -6.89 -21.28
N SER A 208 -9.91 -6.51 -20.39
CA SER A 208 -9.32 -5.16 -20.40
C SER A 208 -7.92 -5.19 -21.01
N SER A 209 -7.72 -4.48 -22.13
CA SER A 209 -6.41 -4.30 -22.76
C SER A 209 -5.58 -3.17 -22.17
N ASN A 210 -6.10 -2.46 -21.15
CA ASN A 210 -5.41 -1.32 -20.56
C ASN A 210 -4.76 -1.70 -19.23
N TYR A 211 -3.45 -1.46 -19.14
CA TYR A 211 -2.67 -1.48 -17.91
C TYR A 211 -2.76 -0.13 -17.22
N ALA A 212 -2.68 -0.10 -15.90
CA ALA A 212 -2.46 1.14 -15.16
C ALA A 212 -1.46 0.94 -14.02
N LEU A 213 -0.66 1.98 -13.77
CA LEU A 213 0.24 2.06 -12.64
C LEU A 213 -0.13 3.29 -11.80
N LEU A 214 -0.26 3.09 -10.50
CA LEU A 214 -0.32 4.16 -9.52
C LEU A 214 1.10 4.36 -8.97
N ILE A 215 1.59 5.60 -9.04
CA ILE A 215 2.90 6.00 -8.55
C ILE A 215 2.66 6.94 -7.37
N GLU A 216 3.27 6.65 -6.22
CA GLU A 216 3.21 7.47 -5.02
C GLU A 216 4.62 7.66 -4.47
N LEU A 217 5.16 8.88 -4.54
CA LEU A 217 6.53 9.21 -4.18
C LEU A 217 6.61 10.25 -3.09
N TYR A 218 7.60 10.11 -2.22
CA TYR A 218 7.97 11.03 -1.16
C TYR A 218 9.37 11.55 -1.44
N GLY A 219 9.56 12.87 -1.40
CA GLY A 219 10.87 13.47 -1.62
C GLY A 219 11.83 13.09 -0.49
N LYS A 220 13.09 12.75 -0.78
CA LYS A 220 14.05 12.36 0.27
C LYS A 220 14.33 13.47 1.28
N ASP A 221 14.09 14.72 0.90
CA ASP A 221 14.21 15.89 1.77
C ASP A 221 12.97 16.12 2.65
N ASP A 222 11.79 15.62 2.26
CA ASP A 222 10.55 15.66 3.04
C ASP A 222 9.69 14.42 2.80
N LEU A 223 9.77 13.50 3.77
CA LEU A 223 9.08 12.22 3.72
C LEU A 223 7.64 12.25 4.25
N ASN A 224 7.13 13.43 4.59
CA ASN A 224 5.74 13.58 4.98
C ASN A 224 4.84 13.88 3.78
N ARG A 225 5.39 14.48 2.72
CA ARG A 225 4.61 14.89 1.55
C ARG A 225 4.61 13.82 0.46
N CYS A 226 3.43 13.31 0.15
CA CYS A 226 3.22 12.38 -0.96
C CYS A 226 2.93 13.14 -2.27
N HIS A 227 3.50 12.64 -3.37
CA HIS A 227 3.30 13.10 -4.74
C HIS A 227 2.84 11.93 -5.59
N GLY A 228 1.71 12.08 -6.28
CA GLY A 228 1.02 10.95 -6.92
C GLY A 228 0.74 11.13 -8.40
N ALA A 229 0.77 10.05 -9.15
CA ALA A 229 0.19 9.99 -10.49
C ALA A 229 -0.42 8.62 -10.80
N LEU A 230 -1.55 8.63 -11.49
CA LEU A 230 -2.13 7.45 -12.12
C LEU A 230 -1.84 7.50 -13.61
N ILE A 231 -1.11 6.51 -14.12
CA ILE A 231 -0.79 6.37 -15.54
C ILE A 231 -1.48 5.15 -16.12
N LYS A 232 -2.06 5.27 -17.31
CA LYS A 232 -2.83 4.21 -17.98
C LYS A 232 -2.49 4.14 -19.46
N SER A 233 -2.25 2.94 -19.97
CA SER A 233 -2.02 2.67 -21.39
C SER A 233 -2.21 1.20 -21.75
N LYS A 234 -2.39 0.90 -23.04
CA LYS A 234 -2.33 -0.47 -23.57
C LYS A 234 -0.88 -0.95 -23.78
N ASP A 235 0.08 -0.03 -23.89
CA ASP A 235 1.51 -0.35 -23.94
C ASP A 235 2.11 -0.33 -22.53
N TYR A 236 2.35 -1.53 -21.98
CA TYR A 236 2.93 -1.66 -20.64
C TYR A 236 4.40 -1.23 -20.58
N ASP A 237 5.16 -1.38 -21.67
CA ASP A 237 6.56 -0.96 -21.73
C ASP A 237 6.68 0.57 -21.65
N MET A 238 5.77 1.29 -22.31
CA MET A 238 5.65 2.74 -22.15
C MET A 238 5.34 3.12 -20.69
N LEU A 239 4.39 2.46 -20.02
CA LEU A 239 4.08 2.78 -18.61
C LEU A 239 5.29 2.58 -17.70
N LYS A 240 6.04 1.48 -17.88
CA LYS A 240 7.25 1.20 -17.09
C LYS A 240 8.32 2.28 -17.31
N LYS A 241 8.52 2.72 -18.56
CA LYS A 241 9.45 3.82 -18.89
C LYS A 241 9.02 5.16 -18.28
N ILE A 242 7.73 5.47 -18.28
CA ILE A 242 7.19 6.68 -17.63
C ILE A 242 7.37 6.58 -16.11
N ALA A 243 7.05 5.44 -15.49
CA ALA A 243 7.24 5.23 -14.06
C ALA A 243 8.70 5.37 -13.61
N ASN A 244 9.66 4.81 -14.38
CA ASN A 244 11.09 4.98 -14.11
C ASN A 244 11.58 6.42 -14.25
N SER A 245 10.87 7.26 -14.99
CA SER A 245 11.20 8.67 -15.12
C SER A 245 10.69 9.53 -13.97
N ALA A 246 9.89 8.95 -13.05
CA ALA A 246 9.25 9.69 -11.98
C ALA A 246 10.28 10.27 -11.01
N GLN A 247 10.20 11.57 -10.75
CA GLN A 247 11.07 12.28 -9.82
C GLN A 247 10.24 13.27 -9.00
N VAL A 248 10.57 13.42 -7.72
CA VAL A 248 10.09 14.55 -6.93
C VAL A 248 11.01 15.73 -7.18
N VAL A 249 10.43 16.88 -7.50
CA VAL A 249 11.13 18.14 -7.78
C VAL A 249 10.58 19.24 -6.87
N PRO A 250 11.43 20.18 -6.39
CA PRO A 250 10.95 21.31 -5.59
C PRO A 250 9.90 22.13 -6.35
N GLU A 251 8.85 22.56 -5.64
CA GLU A 251 7.83 23.48 -6.15
C GLU A 251 8.30 24.94 -6.19
#